data_AF-A0A5K0YZX6-F1
#
_entry.id   AF-A0A5K0YZX6-F1
#
_cell.length_a   1.000
_cell.length_b   1.000
_cell.length_c   1.000
_cell.angle_alpha   90.00
_cell.angle_beta   90.00
_cell.angle_gamma   90.00
#
_symmetry.space_group_name_H-M   'P 1'
#
loop_
_entity.id
_entity.type
_entity.pdbx_description
1 polymer ?
#
loop_
_entity_poly.entity_id
_entity_poly.type
_entity_poly.pdbx_seq_one_letter_code
_entity_poly.pdbx_strand_id
1 'polypeptide(L)' 'GAATTCYVALHPKVKGVSGKYFSDCNESHPTPYGADADLAKKLWEFSEEMVKTKLGSQ' A
#
# COMPACT_ATOMS: atom_id res chain seq x y z
N GLY A 1 11.37 -9.16 8.65
CA GLY A 1 11.90 -9.83 7.45
C GLY A 1 11.67 -8.95 6.24
N ALA A 2 12.66 -8.79 5.36
CA ALA A 2 12.56 -8.01 4.13
C ALA A 2 12.38 -8.88 2.87
N ALA A 3 12.33 -10.21 3.03
CA ALA A 3 12.30 -11.17 1.94
C ALA A 3 11.12 -10.92 0.97
N THR A 4 9.91 -10.71 1.49
CA THR A 4 8.73 -10.40 0.67
C THR A 4 8.91 -9.10 -0.13
N THR A 5 9.47 -8.06 0.49
CA THR A 5 9.75 -6.78 -0.19
C THR A 5 10.78 -6.96 -1.31
N CYS A 6 11.86 -7.70 -1.05
CA CYS A 6 12.87 -8.01 -2.07
C CYS A 6 12.29 -8.87 -3.20
N TYR A 7 11.43 -9.83 -2.90
CA TYR A 7 10.76 -10.67 -3.89
C TYR A 7 9.86 -9.82 -4.80
N VAL A 8 9.00 -8.97 -4.23
CA VAL A 8 8.08 -8.10 -4.99
C VAL A 8 8.84 -7.05 -5.82
N ALA A 9 9.98 -6.55 -5.33
CA ALA A 9 10.76 -5.54 -6.04
C ALA A 9 11.62 -6.09 -7.20
N LEU A 10 12.13 -7.32 -7.09
CA LEU A 10 13.21 -7.83 -7.97
C LEU A 10 12.82 -9.06 -8.79
N HIS A 11 11.82 -9.85 -8.36
CA HIS A 11 11.61 -11.17 -8.94
C HIS A 11 10.92 -11.09 -10.32
N PRO A 12 11.41 -11.75 -11.39
CA PRO A 12 10.81 -11.66 -12.72
C PRO A 12 9.35 -12.09 -12.77
N LYS A 13 8.92 -13.03 -11.90
CA LYS A 13 7.53 -13.52 -11.84
C LYS A 13 6.52 -12.47 -11.38
N VAL A 14 6.94 -11.40 -10.71
CA VAL A 14 6.05 -10.32 -10.26
C VAL A 14 6.27 -9.04 -11.06
N LYS A 15 7.07 -9.10 -12.13
CA LYS A 15 7.27 -7.99 -13.06
C LYS A 15 5.93 -7.62 -13.72
N GLY A 16 5.47 -6.40 -13.48
CA GLY A 16 4.20 -5.89 -14.02
C GLY A 16 2.96 -6.28 -13.23
N VAL A 17 3.10 -6.99 -12.10
CA VAL A 17 1.98 -7.27 -11.18
C VAL A 17 1.76 -6.05 -10.30
N SER A 18 0.54 -5.53 -10.26
CA SER A 18 0.12 -4.42 -9.41
C SER A 18 -1.22 -4.71 -8.72
N GLY A 19 -1.50 -3.99 -7.63
CA GLY A 19 -2.76 -4.12 -6.89
C GLY A 19 -2.92 -5.43 -6.09
N LYS A 20 -1.84 -6.20 -5.91
CA LYS A 20 -1.84 -7.46 -5.14
C LYS A 20 -1.17 -7.28 -3.79
N TYR A 21 -1.65 -8.03 -2.80
CA TYR A 21 -1.07 -8.09 -1.46
C TYR A 21 -0.21 -9.35 -1.34
N PHE A 22 0.99 -9.22 -0.78
CA PHE A 22 1.93 -10.34 -0.62
C PHE A 22 2.32 -10.54 0.85
N SER A 23 2.27 -11.79 1.32
CA SER A 23 2.81 -12.24 2.61
C SER A 23 3.69 -13.46 2.38
N ASP A 24 4.83 -13.54 3.08
CA ASP A 24 5.76 -14.67 2.96
C ASP A 24 6.14 -15.03 1.51
N CYS A 25 6.40 -14.01 0.69
CA CYS A 25 6.68 -14.12 -0.75
C CYS A 25 5.54 -14.70 -1.63
N ASN A 26 4.33 -14.84 -1.10
CA ASN A 26 3.16 -15.37 -1.82
C ASN A 26 2.03 -14.33 -1.88
N GLU A 27 1.20 -14.41 -2.92
CA GLU A 27 -0.02 -13.60 -3.00
C GLU A 27 -0.99 -14.03 -1.88
N SER A 28 -1.51 -13.07 -1.14
CA SER A 28 -2.41 -13.29 -0.03
C SER A 28 -3.54 -12.27 -0.02
N HIS A 29 -4.54 -12.50 0.81
CA HIS A 29 -5.69 -11.60 0.93
C HIS A 29 -5.46 -10.61 2.08
N PRO A 30 -5.67 -9.30 1.84
CA PRO A 30 -5.68 -8.33 2.92
C PRO A 30 -6.88 -8.56 3.84
N THR A 31 -6.85 -7.92 5.00
CA THR A 31 -8.00 -7.89 5.91
C THR A 31 -9.20 -7.17 5.25
N PRO A 32 -10.44 -7.36 5.74
CA PRO A 32 -11.61 -6.68 5.19
C PRO A 32 -11.44 -5.15 5.11
N TYR A 33 -10.85 -4.55 6.15
CA TYR A 33 -10.54 -3.12 6.17
C TYR A 33 -9.44 -2.74 5.17
N GLY A 34 -8.48 -3.62 4.91
CA GLY A 34 -7.43 -3.42 3.90
C GLY A 34 -7.94 -3.57 2.45
N ALA A 35 -9.13 -4.12 2.27
CA ALA A 35 -9.82 -4.23 0.99
C ALA A 35 -10.93 -3.17 0.80
N ASP A 36 -11.21 -2.36 1.82
CA ASP A 36 -12.29 -1.36 1.81
C ASP A 36 -11.87 -0.10 1.03
N ALA A 37 -12.42 0.06 -0.16
CA ALA A 37 -12.14 1.19 -1.05
C ALA A 37 -12.69 2.53 -0.51
N ASP A 38 -13.82 2.52 0.19
CA ASP A 38 -14.41 3.73 0.76
C ASP A 38 -13.58 4.24 1.94
N LEU A 39 -13.08 3.33 2.76
CA LEU A 39 -12.14 3.66 3.84
C LEU A 39 -10.81 4.17 3.28
N ALA A 40 -10.28 3.53 2.24
CA ALA A 40 -9.05 3.98 1.57
C ALA A 40 -9.18 5.41 1.03
N LYS A 41 -10.33 5.74 0.42
CA LYS A 41 -10.60 7.10 -0.08
C LYS A 41 -10.65 8.14 1.05
N LYS A 42 -11.38 7.85 2.13
CA LYS A 42 -11.45 8.74 3.30
C LYS A 42 -10.08 8.96 3.94
N LEU A 43 -9.27 7.90 4.02
CA LEU A 43 -7.91 7.98 4.55
C LEU A 43 -6.99 8.84 3.67
N TRP A 44 -7.12 8.73 2.34
CA TRP A 44 -6.37 9.55 1.40
C TRP A 44 -6.69 11.04 1.57
N GLU A 45 -7.98 11.40 1.58
CA GLU A 45 -8.45 12.78 1.78
C GLU A 45 -7.93 13.37 3.10
N PHE A 46 -8.08 12.62 4.20
CA PHE A 46 -7.57 13.02 5.51
C PHE A 46 -6.03 13.21 5.54
N SER A 47 -5.29 12.32 4.89
CA SER A 47 -3.83 12.41 4.83
C SER A 47 -3.36 13.60 4.02
N GLU A 48 -4.01 13.91 2.89
CA GLU A 48 -3.72 15.10 2.10
C GLU A 48 -3.96 16.38 2.90
N GLU A 49 -5.08 16.48 3.62
CA GLU A 49 -5.38 17.63 4.49
C GLU A 49 -4.32 17.80 5.58
N MET A 50 -3.90 16.70 6.21
CA MET A 50 -2.88 16.72 7.26
C MET A 50 -1.53 17.23 6.72
N VAL A 51 -1.10 16.76 5.55
CA VAL A 51 0.18 17.16 4.94
C VAL A 51 0.14 18.62 4.49
N LYS A 52 -0.96 19.07 3.86
CA LYS A 52 -1.15 20.47 3.45
C LYS A 52 -1.10 21.42 4.65
N THR A 53 -1.71 21.01 5.77
CA THR A 53 -1.70 21.80 7.03
C THR A 53 -0.28 21.98 7.57
N LYS A 54 0.61 21.00 7.43
CA LYS A 54 2.00 21.10 7.93
C LYS A 54 2.96 21.83 7.00
N LEU A 55 2.64 21.94 5.70
CA LEU A 55 3.47 22.66 4.72
C LEU A 55 3.13 24.15 4.63
N GLY A 56 1.97 24.58 5.14
CA GLY A 56 1.51 25.98 5.12
C GLY A 56 1.90 26.83 6.34
N SER A 57 2.85 26.39 7.18
CA SER A 57 3.34 27.16 8.35
C SER A 57 4.84 27.50 8.27
N GLN A 58 5.32 27.88 7.09
CA GLN A 58 6.59 28.60 6.95
C GLN A 58 6.35 30.05 6.52
#